data_AF-A0A7K2PSR9-F1
#
_entry.id   AF-A0A7K2PSR9-F1
#
_cell.length_a   1.000
_cell.length_b   1.000
_cell.length_c   1.000
_cell.angle_alpha   90.00
_cell.angle_beta   90.00
_cell.angle_gamma   90.00
#
_symmetry.space_group_name_H-M   'P 1'
#
loop_
_entity.id
_entity.type
_entity.pdbx_description
1 polymer ?
#
loop_
_entity_poly.entity_id
_entity_poly.type
_entity_poly.pdbx_seq_one_letter_code
_entity_poly.pdbx_strand_id
1 'polypeptide(L)'
;MIVILAAALAAAIGGAVGTAQAEGSRSSSDRQLLFYNHSYGVFDRETADAIEHSDYLRDFANFQVRTTTGTGGQTWTGRYLMGRETYLELFGVGDIAGQDGTLGSAGLGLSTERDGDLATVTERLKSEGVADPIEFLQTRDFGDGVPVPWFDAILTATEYDAFGAWAMEYRPEYFADPRSKTEPASFPGDVGRERVLSDDYRTHLMRDVTSVRIAVTEGDLADTVPLLRAGGFAVKNVSGGGVVAEGGGTTIRFDSVPREQAGFQRVEMSLNRPVKDRHVEQLGHSTLTVGPGSRAVWTFAANGTR
;
A
#
# COMPACT_ATOMS: atom_id res chain seq x y z
N MET A 1 38.47 -20.45 22.75
CA MET A 1 38.51 -20.32 24.22
C MET A 1 37.18 -20.85 24.74
N ILE A 2 37.23 -21.96 25.48
CA ILE A 2 36.08 -22.70 26.00
C ILE A 2 35.68 -22.07 27.33
N VAL A 3 34.39 -21.79 27.54
CA VAL A 3 33.79 -21.78 28.87
C VAL A 3 32.53 -22.63 28.81
N ILE A 4 32.61 -23.77 29.48
CA ILE A 4 31.52 -24.66 29.88
C ILE A 4 31.11 -24.21 31.28
N LEU A 5 29.81 -24.17 31.58
CA LEU A 5 29.33 -24.37 32.95
C LEU A 5 28.08 -25.27 32.96
N ALA A 6 28.08 -26.20 33.92
CA ALA A 6 27.25 -27.38 33.99
C ALA A 6 25.99 -27.23 34.85
N ALA A 7 25.12 -28.23 34.71
CA ALA A 7 23.78 -28.47 35.22
C ALA A 7 23.53 -28.35 36.74
N ALA A 8 22.26 -28.16 37.10
CA ALA A 8 21.61 -28.87 38.20
C ALA A 8 20.14 -29.19 37.86
N LEU A 9 19.78 -30.46 38.01
CA LEU A 9 18.45 -31.04 37.80
C LEU A 9 17.78 -31.24 39.18
N ALA A 10 16.51 -30.91 39.31
CA ALA A 10 15.64 -31.46 40.35
C ALA A 10 14.30 -31.84 39.72
N ALA A 11 14.01 -33.14 39.75
CA ALA A 11 12.75 -33.72 39.30
C ALA A 11 11.74 -33.76 40.45
N ALA A 12 10.48 -33.49 40.15
CA ALA A 12 9.34 -34.00 40.91
C ALA A 12 8.28 -34.48 39.92
N ILE A 13 7.89 -35.74 40.08
CA ILE A 13 6.88 -36.45 39.29
C ILE A 13 5.53 -36.25 39.98
N GLY A 14 4.51 -35.87 39.20
CA GLY A 14 3.10 -35.91 39.61
C GLY A 14 2.23 -35.88 38.37
N GLY A 15 1.70 -37.04 37.98
CA GLY A 15 0.90 -37.19 36.76
C GLY A 15 -0.55 -36.73 36.93
N ALA A 16 -1.19 -36.40 35.80
CA ALA A 16 -2.52 -36.88 35.42
C ALA A 16 -2.94 -36.22 34.08
N VAL A 17 -3.27 -37.09 33.13
CA VAL A 17 -4.28 -36.98 32.06
C VAL A 17 -4.74 -35.58 31.65
N GLY A 18 -4.38 -35.20 30.43
CA GLY A 18 -5.00 -34.11 29.68
C GLY A 18 -4.48 -34.07 28.25
N THR A 19 -5.05 -34.89 27.37
CA THR A 19 -4.90 -34.71 25.92
C THR A 19 -5.57 -33.41 25.53
N ALA A 20 -4.83 -32.30 25.57
CA ALA A 20 -5.23 -31.03 25.01
C ALA A 20 -4.43 -30.79 23.74
N GLN A 21 -5.21 -30.66 22.67
CA GLN A 21 -4.87 -30.39 21.28
C GLN A 21 -3.56 -29.65 21.06
N ALA A 22 -2.83 -30.15 20.06
CA ALA A 22 -1.91 -29.35 19.27
C ALA A 22 -2.60 -28.06 18.81
N GLU A 23 -2.34 -26.96 19.51
CA GLU A 23 -2.17 -25.68 18.83
C GLU A 23 -0.93 -25.84 17.98
N GLY A 24 -1.17 -26.26 16.73
CA GLY A 24 -0.14 -26.25 15.71
C GLY A 24 0.49 -24.86 15.72
N SER A 25 1.77 -24.83 16.08
CA SER A 25 2.68 -23.71 15.84
C SER A 25 2.47 -23.25 14.40
N ARG A 26 1.59 -22.26 14.20
CA ARG A 26 1.65 -21.43 12.99
C ARG A 26 3.06 -20.90 12.97
N SER A 27 3.79 -21.29 11.94
CA SER A 27 5.16 -20.84 11.74
C SER A 27 5.17 -19.32 11.86
N SER A 28 6.24 -18.73 12.38
CA SER A 28 6.40 -17.27 12.41
C SER A 28 6.25 -16.64 11.02
N SER A 29 6.24 -17.43 9.93
CA SER A 29 5.88 -17.06 8.55
C SER A 29 4.40 -16.72 8.32
N ASP A 30 3.47 -17.16 9.17
CA ASP A 30 2.02 -17.09 8.88
C ASP A 30 1.37 -15.77 9.35
N ARG A 31 2.12 -14.90 10.03
CA ARG A 31 1.62 -13.60 10.48
C ARG A 31 1.59 -12.62 9.29
N GLN A 32 0.44 -11.95 9.10
CA GLN A 32 0.31 -10.76 8.24
C GLN A 32 1.18 -9.63 8.81
N LEU A 33 2.15 -9.17 8.03
CA LEU A 33 3.08 -8.09 8.40
C LEU A 33 2.79 -6.81 7.62
N LEU A 34 2.54 -6.97 6.33
CA LEU A 34 2.29 -5.87 5.42
C LEU A 34 0.80 -5.74 5.13
N PHE A 35 0.34 -4.50 5.02
CA PHE A 35 -1.04 -4.17 4.71
C PHE A 35 -1.04 -3.21 3.54
N TYR A 36 -2.10 -3.26 2.73
CA TYR A 36 -2.25 -2.29 1.66
C TYR A 36 -2.37 -0.90 2.28
N ASN A 37 -1.47 0.00 1.90
CA ASN A 37 -1.47 1.39 2.36
C ASN A 37 -2.05 2.29 1.27
N HIS A 38 -1.40 2.30 0.11
CA HIS A 38 -1.88 3.00 -1.06
C HIS A 38 -1.30 2.40 -2.33
N SER A 39 -1.86 2.83 -3.44
CA SER A 39 -1.27 2.61 -4.75
C SER A 39 -1.43 3.86 -5.59
N TYR A 40 -0.55 4.03 -6.56
CA TYR A 40 -0.63 5.14 -7.50
C TYR A 40 -0.72 4.68 -8.95
N GLY A 41 -1.26 5.56 -9.79
CA GLY A 41 -1.21 5.42 -11.24
C GLY A 41 -0.97 6.77 -11.91
N VAL A 42 -0.28 6.74 -13.05
CA VAL A 42 -0.06 7.90 -13.91
C VAL A 42 -0.96 7.83 -15.14
N PHE A 43 -1.73 8.90 -15.34
CA PHE A 43 -2.74 9.02 -16.37
C PHE A 43 -2.41 10.15 -17.35
N ASP A 44 -3.10 10.14 -18.47
CA ASP A 44 -3.08 11.25 -19.42
C ASP A 44 -3.58 12.55 -18.75
N ARG A 45 -3.18 13.70 -19.31
CA ARG A 45 -3.52 15.00 -18.73
C ARG A 45 -5.02 15.28 -18.69
N GLU A 46 -5.77 14.81 -19.69
CA GLU A 46 -7.24 14.98 -19.70
C GLU A 46 -7.89 14.26 -18.50
N THR A 47 -7.48 13.03 -18.22
CA THR A 47 -7.93 12.27 -17.06
C THR A 47 -7.48 12.91 -15.75
N ALA A 48 -6.20 13.29 -15.62
CA ALA A 48 -5.68 13.89 -14.40
C ALA A 48 -6.33 15.25 -14.08
N ASP A 49 -6.54 16.09 -15.10
CA ASP A 49 -7.17 17.41 -14.94
C ASP A 49 -8.66 17.26 -14.62
N ALA A 50 -9.37 16.29 -15.22
CA ALA A 50 -10.76 16.00 -14.89
C ALA A 50 -10.92 15.54 -13.43
N ILE A 51 -9.98 14.73 -12.93
CA ILE A 51 -9.94 14.31 -11.52
C ILE A 51 -9.73 15.52 -10.60
N GLU A 52 -8.75 16.38 -10.91
CA GLU A 52 -8.43 17.57 -10.11
C GLU A 52 -9.61 18.53 -9.94
N HIS A 53 -10.39 18.71 -11.00
CA HIS A 53 -11.48 19.67 -11.07
C HIS A 53 -12.87 19.06 -10.81
N SER A 54 -12.96 17.80 -10.40
CA SER A 54 -14.25 17.16 -10.11
C SER A 54 -14.81 17.61 -8.77
N ASP A 55 -15.94 18.34 -8.82
CA ASP A 55 -16.74 18.66 -7.64
C ASP A 55 -17.27 17.39 -6.97
N TYR A 56 -17.68 16.40 -7.77
CA TYR A 56 -18.17 15.14 -7.25
C TYR A 56 -17.12 14.40 -6.42
N LEU A 57 -15.86 14.38 -6.84
CA LEU A 57 -14.79 13.73 -6.06
C LEU A 57 -14.57 14.38 -4.69
N ARG A 58 -14.74 15.71 -4.59
CA ARG A 58 -14.64 16.46 -3.32
C ARG A 58 -15.75 16.10 -2.34
N ASP A 59 -16.94 15.81 -2.86
CA ASP A 59 -18.05 15.31 -2.04
C ASP A 59 -17.90 13.81 -1.72
N PHE A 60 -17.44 13.03 -2.71
CA PHE A 60 -17.36 11.58 -2.64
C PHE A 60 -16.29 11.08 -1.67
N ALA A 61 -15.10 11.70 -1.64
CA ALA A 61 -13.96 11.25 -0.83
C ALA A 61 -13.30 12.43 -0.10
N ASN A 62 -12.46 12.14 0.91
CA ASN A 62 -11.53 13.14 1.43
C ASN A 62 -10.45 13.41 0.36
N PHE A 63 -10.79 14.30 -0.57
CA PHE A 63 -10.03 14.56 -1.78
C PHE A 63 -9.08 15.73 -1.59
N GLN A 64 -7.81 15.52 -1.90
CA GLN A 64 -6.78 16.56 -1.79
C GLN A 64 -5.92 16.62 -3.04
N VAL A 65 -5.54 17.84 -3.42
CA VAL A 65 -4.52 18.08 -4.43
C VAL A 65 -3.37 18.76 -3.72
N ARG A 66 -2.20 18.15 -3.72
CA ARG A 66 -1.04 18.69 -3.00
C ARG A 66 0.27 18.33 -3.65
N THR A 67 1.21 19.26 -3.54
CA THR A 67 2.63 19.01 -3.81
C THR A 67 3.31 18.54 -2.54
N THR A 68 4.07 17.45 -2.64
CA THR A 68 4.89 16.91 -1.54
C THR A 68 6.36 17.02 -1.93
N THR A 69 7.19 17.39 -0.96
CA THR A 69 8.65 17.37 -1.09
C THR A 69 9.21 16.28 -0.18
N GLY A 70 9.89 15.32 -0.79
CA GLY A 70 10.49 14.17 -0.14
C GLY A 70 12.01 14.21 -0.06
N THR A 71 12.63 13.05 0.15
CA THR A 71 14.08 12.89 0.27
C THR A 71 14.82 13.47 -0.94
N GLY A 72 15.95 14.12 -0.70
CA GLY A 72 16.76 14.75 -1.74
C GLY A 72 16.09 15.93 -2.45
N GLY A 73 14.99 16.46 -1.91
CA GLY A 73 14.23 17.54 -2.54
C GLY A 73 13.38 17.09 -3.74
N GLN A 74 13.15 15.78 -3.89
CA GLN A 74 12.23 15.27 -4.90
C GLN A 74 10.82 15.83 -4.64
N THR A 75 10.15 16.27 -5.69
CA THR A 75 8.80 16.85 -5.60
C THR A 75 7.83 16.12 -6.50
N TRP A 76 6.59 15.99 -6.05
CA TRP A 76 5.49 15.47 -6.85
C TRP A 76 4.17 16.15 -6.49
N THR A 77 3.29 16.30 -7.48
CA THR A 77 1.93 16.84 -7.26
C THR A 77 0.90 15.74 -7.51
N GLY A 78 0.25 15.28 -6.45
CA GLY A 78 -0.74 14.20 -6.54
C GLY A 78 -2.17 14.67 -6.32
N ARG A 79 -3.13 13.91 -6.84
CA ARG A 79 -4.53 13.94 -6.42
C ARG A 79 -4.79 12.72 -5.54
N TYR A 80 -5.20 12.96 -4.30
CA TYR A 80 -5.28 11.95 -3.25
C TYR A 80 -6.74 11.72 -2.88
N LEU A 81 -7.20 10.47 -2.92
CA LEU A 81 -8.48 10.07 -2.34
C LEU A 81 -8.19 9.30 -1.06
N MET A 82 -8.45 9.93 0.08
CA MET A 82 -8.08 9.38 1.39
C MET A 82 -9.26 8.73 2.09
N GLY A 83 -9.05 7.51 2.56
CA GLY A 83 -9.97 6.72 3.37
C GLY A 83 -9.61 6.72 4.86
N ARG A 84 -10.08 5.70 5.58
CA ARG A 84 -9.71 5.48 6.99
C ARG A 84 -8.32 4.87 7.12
N GLU A 85 -8.08 3.79 6.39
CA GLU A 85 -6.85 3.02 6.46
C GLU A 85 -6.06 3.05 5.14
N THR A 86 -6.72 3.45 4.05
CA THR A 86 -6.17 3.32 2.71
C THR A 86 -6.38 4.58 1.91
N TYR A 87 -5.53 4.81 0.92
CA TYR A 87 -5.73 5.93 0.00
C TYR A 87 -5.23 5.61 -1.42
N LEU A 88 -5.62 6.44 -2.38
CA LEU A 88 -5.13 6.39 -3.75
C LEU A 88 -4.36 7.66 -4.07
N GLU A 89 -3.30 7.52 -4.85
CA GLU A 89 -2.61 8.66 -5.46
C GLU A 89 -2.80 8.60 -6.99
N LEU A 90 -3.24 9.70 -7.57
CA LEU A 90 -3.49 9.82 -8.99
C LEU A 90 -2.61 10.94 -9.53
N PHE A 91 -1.80 10.59 -10.53
CA PHE A 91 -0.83 11.48 -11.15
C PHE A 91 -1.16 11.72 -12.61
N GLY A 92 -0.91 12.92 -13.11
CA GLY A 92 -0.83 13.19 -14.54
C GLY A 92 0.60 13.04 -15.04
N VAL A 93 0.76 12.79 -16.34
CA VAL A 93 2.08 12.78 -16.99
C VAL A 93 2.88 14.04 -16.66
N GLY A 94 4.04 13.87 -16.03
CA GLY A 94 4.93 14.96 -15.61
C GLY A 94 4.66 15.54 -14.22
N ASP A 95 3.72 14.99 -13.44
CA ASP A 95 3.54 15.37 -12.04
C ASP A 95 4.56 14.74 -11.09
N ILE A 96 5.24 13.69 -11.55
CA ILE A 96 6.41 13.08 -10.94
C ILE A 96 7.56 13.18 -11.97
N ALA A 97 8.79 13.37 -11.51
CA ALA A 97 9.95 13.37 -12.39
C ALA A 97 10.35 11.95 -12.83
N GLY A 98 11.00 11.84 -13.99
CA GLY A 98 11.60 10.58 -14.45
C GLY A 98 10.57 9.53 -14.91
N GLN A 99 10.96 8.26 -14.81
CA GLN A 99 10.15 7.13 -15.30
C GLN A 99 8.81 6.97 -14.57
N ASP A 100 8.76 7.36 -13.29
CA ASP A 100 7.57 7.32 -12.45
C ASP A 100 6.50 8.32 -12.87
N GLY A 101 6.85 9.31 -13.68
CA GLY A 101 5.91 10.29 -14.23
C GLY A 101 5.43 9.97 -15.64
N THR A 102 5.75 8.78 -16.17
CA THR A 102 5.34 8.39 -17.53
C THR A 102 3.99 7.69 -17.53
N LEU A 103 3.25 7.81 -18.63
CA LEU A 103 1.92 7.21 -18.77
C LEU A 103 1.96 5.70 -18.55
N GLY A 104 1.01 5.19 -17.76
CA GLY A 104 0.95 3.78 -17.41
C GLY A 104 1.91 3.36 -16.29
N SER A 105 2.77 4.27 -15.81
CA SER A 105 3.52 4.00 -14.58
C SER A 105 2.55 3.89 -13.39
N ALA A 106 2.88 3.00 -12.46
CA ALA A 106 2.08 2.76 -11.27
C ALA A 106 2.97 2.28 -10.12
N GLY A 107 2.42 2.30 -8.91
CA GLY A 107 3.14 1.72 -7.79
C GLY A 107 2.26 1.33 -6.62
N LEU A 108 2.86 0.63 -5.67
CA LEU A 108 2.17 0.04 -4.52
C LEU A 108 3.01 0.22 -3.25
N GLY A 109 2.48 1.00 -2.31
CA GLY A 109 3.00 1.09 -0.95
C GLY A 109 2.28 0.09 -0.04
N LEU A 110 3.05 -0.77 0.62
CA LEU A 110 2.56 -1.68 1.65
C LEU A 110 3.17 -1.29 3.00
N SER A 111 2.35 -1.04 4.03
CA SER A 111 2.86 -0.61 5.33
C SER A 111 2.76 -1.69 6.39
N THR A 112 3.65 -1.63 7.37
CA THR A 112 3.50 -2.34 8.64
C THR A 112 2.54 -1.61 9.58
N GLU A 113 2.05 -2.34 10.59
CA GLU A 113 1.17 -1.78 11.63
C GLU A 113 1.83 -1.77 13.02
N ARG A 114 2.98 -2.44 13.17
CA ARG A 114 3.71 -2.53 14.43
C ARG A 114 5.19 -2.23 14.19
N ASP A 115 5.74 -1.44 15.09
CA ASP A 115 7.17 -1.12 15.13
C ASP A 115 8.04 -2.40 15.09
N GLY A 116 9.03 -2.41 14.20
CA GLY A 116 9.95 -3.53 13.99
C GLY A 116 9.43 -4.64 13.07
N ASP A 117 8.20 -4.54 12.56
CA ASP A 117 7.69 -5.52 11.60
C ASP A 117 8.43 -5.44 10.27
N LEU A 118 8.92 -4.26 9.88
CA LEU A 118 9.66 -4.08 8.62
C LEU A 118 10.97 -4.87 8.63
N ALA A 119 11.68 -4.91 9.76
CA ALA A 119 12.86 -5.75 9.92
C ALA A 119 12.53 -7.25 9.75
N THR A 120 11.36 -7.68 10.21
CA THR A 120 10.90 -9.06 9.99
C THR A 120 10.60 -9.32 8.51
N VAL A 121 10.03 -8.33 7.81
CA VAL A 121 9.81 -8.39 6.34
C VAL A 121 11.15 -8.49 5.60
N THR A 122 12.17 -7.72 5.98
CA THR A 122 13.52 -7.80 5.39
C THR A 122 14.09 -9.21 5.44
N GLU A 123 14.01 -9.87 6.60
CA GLU A 123 14.53 -11.23 6.76
C GLU A 123 13.72 -12.27 5.97
N ARG A 124 12.42 -12.06 5.83
CA ARG A 124 11.58 -12.92 4.98
C ARG A 124 11.87 -12.72 3.50
N LEU A 125 12.15 -11.50 3.04
CA LEU A 125 12.56 -11.22 1.65
C LEU A 125 13.82 -12.00 1.25
N LYS A 126 14.82 -12.06 2.14
CA LYS A 126 16.02 -12.90 1.95
C LYS A 126 15.66 -14.38 1.77
N SER A 127 14.68 -14.86 2.54
CA SER A 127 14.18 -16.23 2.44
C SER A 127 13.38 -16.49 1.15
N GLU A 128 12.77 -15.45 0.57
CA GLU A 128 12.11 -15.49 -0.76
C GLU A 128 13.09 -15.30 -1.94
N GLY A 129 14.40 -15.23 -1.67
CA GLY A 129 15.45 -15.16 -2.70
C GLY A 129 15.89 -13.74 -3.06
N VAL A 130 15.39 -12.70 -2.37
CA VAL A 130 15.87 -11.33 -2.52
C VAL A 130 17.08 -11.15 -1.60
N ALA A 131 18.28 -11.42 -2.12
CA ALA A 131 19.50 -11.48 -1.32
C ALA A 131 19.83 -10.14 -0.61
N ASP A 132 19.67 -9.04 -1.34
CA ASP A 132 20.01 -7.69 -0.88
C ASP A 132 18.81 -6.75 -1.05
N PRO A 133 17.79 -6.80 -0.17
CA PRO A 133 16.70 -5.82 -0.17
C PRO A 133 17.26 -4.40 0.02
N ILE A 134 16.74 -3.44 -0.73
CA ILE A 134 17.28 -2.08 -0.79
C ILE A 134 16.53 -1.22 0.21
N GLU A 135 17.21 -0.83 1.29
CA GLU A 135 16.66 -0.01 2.36
C GLU A 135 16.90 1.49 2.07
N PHE A 136 15.88 2.31 2.33
CA PHE A 136 16.03 3.76 2.28
C PHE A 136 15.09 4.46 3.25
N LEU A 137 15.47 5.67 3.65
CA LEU A 137 14.64 6.56 4.47
C LEU A 137 13.92 7.57 3.57
N GLN A 138 12.60 7.60 3.65
CA GLN A 138 11.82 8.69 3.09
C GLN A 138 11.60 9.78 4.13
N THR A 139 11.83 11.02 3.71
CA THR A 139 11.54 12.21 4.49
C THR A 139 10.34 12.97 3.92
N ARG A 140 9.77 13.86 4.71
CA ARG A 140 8.73 14.79 4.28
C ARG A 140 9.04 16.19 4.77
N ASP A 141 8.97 17.16 3.87
CA ASP A 141 8.97 18.58 4.20
C ASP A 141 7.53 19.12 4.13
N PHE A 142 7.13 19.85 5.17
CA PHE A 142 5.79 20.44 5.29
C PHE A 142 5.70 21.84 4.65
N GLY A 143 6.73 22.26 3.91
CA GLY A 143 6.83 23.55 3.22
C GLY A 143 7.66 24.60 3.96
N ASP A 144 8.35 24.22 5.04
CA ASP A 144 9.19 25.11 5.84
C ASP A 144 10.70 24.85 5.66
N GLY A 145 11.07 23.93 4.76
CA GLY A 145 12.47 23.61 4.49
C GLY A 145 13.11 22.68 5.52
N VAL A 146 12.32 22.10 6.45
CA VAL A 146 12.81 21.20 7.49
C VAL A 146 12.24 19.79 7.28
N PRO A 147 13.00 18.90 6.61
CA PRO A 147 12.58 17.52 6.39
C PRO A 147 12.46 16.73 7.70
N VAL A 148 11.37 15.97 7.82
CA VAL A 148 11.13 15.03 8.91
C VAL A 148 11.28 13.61 8.40
N PRO A 149 12.02 12.71 9.09
CA PRO A 149 11.98 11.27 8.81
C PRO A 149 10.54 10.77 8.83
N TRP A 150 10.05 10.28 7.69
CA TRP A 150 8.65 9.92 7.51
C TRP A 150 8.43 8.42 7.66
N PHE A 151 9.12 7.62 6.85
CA PHE A 151 9.07 6.16 6.92
C PHE A 151 10.39 5.56 6.43
N ASP A 152 10.76 4.44 7.03
CA ASP A 152 11.74 3.53 6.42
C ASP A 152 11.02 2.72 5.34
N ALA A 153 11.72 2.40 4.26
CA ALA A 153 11.17 1.60 3.18
C ALA A 153 12.17 0.60 2.62
N ILE A 154 11.62 -0.45 2.01
CA ILE A 154 12.37 -1.53 1.39
C ILE A 154 11.84 -1.76 -0.03
N LEU A 155 12.78 -1.80 -0.98
CA LEU A 155 12.55 -2.20 -2.36
C LEU A 155 13.17 -3.57 -2.63
N THR A 156 12.57 -4.33 -3.53
CA THR A 156 13.14 -5.56 -4.08
C THR A 156 14.04 -5.29 -5.28
N ALA A 157 13.76 -4.21 -6.03
CA ALA A 157 14.54 -3.74 -7.17
C ALA A 157 14.44 -2.21 -7.32
N THR A 158 15.46 -1.59 -7.92
CA THR A 158 15.46 -0.16 -8.30
C THR A 158 15.29 0.05 -9.81
N GLU A 159 15.45 -1.01 -10.60
CA GLU A 159 15.18 -1.02 -12.03
C GLU A 159 13.85 -1.75 -12.24
N TYR A 160 12.92 -1.12 -12.94
CA TYR A 160 11.59 -1.65 -13.26
C TYR A 160 11.09 -0.99 -14.55
N ASP A 161 10.13 -1.63 -15.22
CA ASP A 161 9.63 -1.18 -16.52
C ASP A 161 8.54 -0.11 -16.37
N ALA A 162 7.55 -0.37 -15.52
CA ALA A 162 6.37 0.50 -15.31
C ALA A 162 5.92 0.57 -13.86
N PHE A 163 6.24 -0.45 -13.07
CA PHE A 163 5.62 -0.66 -11.77
C PHE A 163 6.65 -0.94 -10.68
N GLY A 164 6.59 -0.16 -9.60
CA GLY A 164 7.38 -0.37 -8.40
C GLY A 164 6.51 -0.65 -7.18
N ALA A 165 6.93 -1.59 -6.34
CA ALA A 165 6.31 -1.85 -5.04
C ALA A 165 7.35 -1.75 -3.92
N TRP A 166 6.92 -1.27 -2.76
CA TRP A 166 7.77 -1.17 -1.57
C TRP A 166 7.01 -1.55 -0.29
N ALA A 167 7.76 -2.08 0.68
CA ALA A 167 7.33 -2.11 2.07
C ALA A 167 7.72 -0.79 2.75
N MET A 168 6.94 -0.36 3.74
CA MET A 168 7.26 0.81 4.55
C MET A 168 6.83 0.67 6.01
N GLU A 169 7.52 1.37 6.89
CA GLU A 169 7.20 1.50 8.32
C GLU A 169 7.34 2.95 8.74
N TYR A 170 6.26 3.51 9.28
CA TYR A 170 6.26 4.91 9.69
C TYR A 170 7.16 5.14 10.90
N ARG A 171 7.87 6.27 10.87
CA ARG A 171 8.86 6.65 11.87
C ARG A 171 8.22 7.31 13.09
N PRO A 172 8.68 7.03 14.32
CA PRO A 172 8.29 7.76 15.53
C PRO A 172 8.48 9.28 15.42
N GLU A 173 9.52 9.72 14.71
CA GLU A 173 9.83 11.13 14.45
C GLU A 173 8.69 11.83 13.71
N TYR A 174 8.07 11.16 12.74
CA TYR A 174 6.92 11.68 12.01
C TYR A 174 5.70 11.86 12.92
N PHE A 175 5.41 10.86 13.75
CA PHE A 175 4.29 10.90 14.70
C PHE A 175 4.48 11.94 15.80
N ALA A 176 5.73 12.21 16.20
CA ALA A 176 6.05 13.22 17.20
C ALA A 176 5.97 14.66 16.66
N ASP A 177 6.01 14.83 15.34
CA ASP A 177 5.96 16.14 14.71
C ASP A 177 4.52 16.69 14.69
N PRO A 178 4.21 17.83 15.32
CA PRO A 178 2.85 18.38 15.37
C PRO A 178 2.31 18.79 13.98
N ARG A 179 3.18 19.03 12.99
CA ARG A 179 2.78 19.34 11.61
C ARG A 179 2.15 18.14 10.91
N SER A 180 2.48 16.91 11.36
CA SER A 180 1.96 15.66 10.80
C SER A 180 0.47 15.46 11.03
N LYS A 181 -0.09 16.04 12.12
CA LYS A 181 -1.50 15.91 12.53
C LYS A 181 -1.97 14.45 12.63
N THR A 182 -1.10 13.57 13.10
CA THR A 182 -1.37 12.13 13.22
C THR A 182 -2.29 11.80 14.40
N GLU A 183 -3.05 10.71 14.29
CA GLU A 183 -3.85 10.18 15.40
C GLU A 183 -2.93 9.59 16.50
N PRO A 184 -3.38 9.58 17.77
CA PRO A 184 -2.66 8.91 18.84
C PRO A 184 -2.52 7.40 18.57
N ALA A 185 -1.50 6.78 19.16
CA ALA A 185 -1.33 5.34 19.10
C ALA A 185 -2.49 4.61 19.80
N SER A 186 -3.05 3.59 19.16
CA SER A 186 -4.10 2.73 19.73
C SER A 186 -3.53 1.65 20.64
N PHE A 187 -2.25 1.31 20.47
CA PHE A 187 -1.51 0.35 21.31
C PHE A 187 -0.01 0.68 21.33
N PRO A 188 0.78 0.16 22.30
CA PRO A 188 2.23 0.35 22.31
C PRO A 188 2.88 -0.20 21.03
N GLY A 189 3.68 0.64 20.36
CA GLY A 189 4.33 0.29 19.08
C GLY A 189 3.41 0.38 17.85
N ASP A 190 2.26 1.06 17.96
CA ASP A 190 1.36 1.33 16.83
C ASP A 190 1.98 2.34 15.87
N VAL A 191 2.41 1.84 14.70
CA VAL A 191 2.88 2.63 13.56
C VAL A 191 1.90 2.52 12.39
N GLY A 192 0.64 2.18 12.68
CA GLY A 192 -0.37 1.83 11.70
C GLY A 192 -0.73 2.97 10.75
N ARG A 193 -1.08 2.59 9.53
CA ARG A 193 -1.48 3.51 8.45
C ARG A 193 -2.68 4.38 8.79
N GLU A 194 -3.59 3.88 9.62
CA GLU A 194 -4.72 4.65 10.14
C GLU A 194 -4.28 5.94 10.84
N ARG A 195 -3.13 5.91 11.52
CA ARG A 195 -2.65 7.07 12.29
C ARG A 195 -2.26 8.25 11.42
N VAL A 196 -1.91 8.04 10.15
CA VAL A 196 -1.44 9.09 9.25
C VAL A 196 -2.53 9.66 8.34
N LEU A 197 -3.73 9.11 8.39
CA LEU A 197 -4.88 9.54 7.60
C LEU A 197 -5.85 10.37 8.45
N SER A 198 -6.48 11.35 7.82
CA SER A 198 -7.43 12.24 8.51
C SER A 198 -8.78 11.55 8.72
N ASP A 199 -9.39 11.84 9.86
CA ASP A 199 -10.74 11.44 10.22
C ASP A 199 -11.86 12.05 9.35
N ASP A 200 -11.52 12.99 8.47
CA ASP A 200 -12.48 13.67 7.58
C ASP A 200 -13.24 12.70 6.66
N TYR A 201 -12.67 11.50 6.38
CA TYR A 201 -13.32 10.45 5.60
C TYR A 201 -14.74 10.14 6.11
N ARG A 202 -15.00 10.28 7.43
CA ARG A 202 -16.31 10.01 8.04
C ARG A 202 -17.44 10.86 7.46
N THR A 203 -17.13 12.04 6.94
CA THR A 203 -18.12 12.95 6.34
C THR A 203 -18.34 12.68 4.84
N HIS A 204 -17.50 11.84 4.23
CA HIS A 204 -17.54 11.49 2.81
C HIS A 204 -18.20 10.12 2.56
N LEU A 205 -18.44 9.79 1.29
CA LEU A 205 -18.99 8.49 0.89
C LEU A 205 -17.94 7.40 0.90
N MET A 206 -16.77 7.64 0.29
CA MET A 206 -15.65 6.71 0.28
C MET A 206 -15.18 6.44 1.71
N ARG A 207 -15.02 5.15 2.03
CA ARG A 207 -14.42 4.70 3.28
C ARG A 207 -12.99 4.21 3.07
N ASP A 208 -12.81 3.16 2.27
CA ASP A 208 -11.51 2.52 2.03
C ASP A 208 -11.47 1.85 0.65
N VAL A 209 -10.27 1.75 0.09
CA VAL A 209 -9.96 0.86 -1.04
C VAL A 209 -10.03 -0.58 -0.55
N THR A 210 -10.74 -1.41 -1.29
CA THR A 210 -10.98 -2.84 -0.96
C THR A 210 -10.42 -3.78 -2.01
N SER A 211 -10.22 -3.29 -3.24
CA SER A 211 -9.48 -4.01 -4.26
C SER A 211 -8.81 -3.07 -5.24
N VAL A 212 -7.64 -3.48 -5.74
CA VAL A 212 -6.96 -2.86 -6.88
C VAL A 212 -6.63 -3.90 -7.93
N ARG A 213 -6.69 -3.50 -9.19
CA ARG A 213 -6.24 -4.27 -10.35
C ARG A 213 -5.28 -3.42 -11.17
N ILE A 214 -4.06 -3.92 -11.33
CA ILE A 214 -2.96 -3.22 -11.99
C ILE A 214 -2.36 -4.16 -13.04
N ALA A 215 -2.17 -3.65 -14.25
CA ALA A 215 -1.45 -4.35 -15.29
C ALA A 215 0.05 -4.03 -15.15
N VAL A 216 0.89 -5.05 -15.11
CA VAL A 216 2.33 -4.94 -14.84
C VAL A 216 3.11 -5.80 -15.82
N THR A 217 4.39 -5.48 -16.04
CA THR A 217 5.24 -6.38 -16.84
C THR A 217 5.56 -7.66 -16.08
N GLU A 218 6.01 -8.69 -16.81
CA GLU A 218 6.44 -9.95 -16.18
C GLU A 218 7.63 -9.73 -15.23
N GLY A 219 8.55 -8.82 -15.59
CA GLY A 219 9.67 -8.42 -14.75
C GLY A 219 9.21 -7.75 -13.45
N ASP A 220 8.42 -6.68 -13.57
CA ASP A 220 7.89 -5.95 -12.40
C ASP A 220 7.08 -6.88 -11.47
N LEU A 221 6.33 -7.83 -12.05
CA LEU A 221 5.60 -8.83 -11.29
C LEU A 221 6.54 -9.78 -10.54
N ALA A 222 7.60 -10.25 -11.19
CA ALA A 222 8.60 -11.14 -10.59
C ALA A 222 9.28 -10.47 -9.39
N ASP A 223 9.53 -9.17 -9.45
CA ASP A 223 10.12 -8.40 -8.36
C ASP A 223 9.12 -8.12 -7.22
N THR A 224 7.82 -8.09 -7.52
CA THR A 224 6.76 -7.77 -6.54
C THR A 224 6.29 -8.99 -5.74
N VAL A 225 6.25 -10.17 -6.35
CA VAL A 225 5.72 -11.39 -5.69
C VAL A 225 6.48 -11.76 -4.40
N PRO A 226 7.82 -11.70 -4.33
CA PRO A 226 8.57 -11.94 -3.10
C PRO A 226 8.14 -11.01 -1.96
N LEU A 227 7.92 -9.73 -2.25
CA LEU A 227 7.46 -8.73 -1.27
C LEU A 227 6.08 -9.08 -0.70
N LEU A 228 5.14 -9.47 -1.55
CA LEU A 228 3.81 -9.90 -1.11
C LEU A 228 3.88 -11.12 -0.18
N ARG A 229 4.69 -12.13 -0.54
CA ARG A 229 4.86 -13.34 0.29
C ARG A 229 5.55 -13.03 1.61
N ALA A 230 6.63 -12.26 1.59
CA ALA A 230 7.31 -11.80 2.81
C ALA A 230 6.35 -11.03 3.73
N GLY A 231 5.46 -10.23 3.15
CA GLY A 231 4.42 -9.50 3.85
C GLY A 231 3.30 -10.35 4.47
N GLY A 232 3.20 -11.63 4.12
CA GLY A 232 2.18 -12.55 4.61
C GLY A 232 0.90 -12.62 3.76
N PHE A 233 0.93 -12.14 2.51
CA PHE A 233 -0.20 -12.29 1.60
C PHE A 233 -0.30 -13.72 1.06
N ALA A 234 -1.53 -14.22 0.90
CA ALA A 234 -1.82 -15.42 0.15
C ALA A 234 -1.81 -15.11 -1.35
N VAL A 235 -0.73 -15.47 -2.05
CA VAL A 235 -0.54 -15.21 -3.48
C VAL A 235 -0.95 -16.42 -4.32
N LYS A 236 -1.85 -16.21 -5.28
CA LYS A 236 -2.36 -17.24 -6.19
C LYS A 236 -2.17 -16.80 -7.64
N ASN A 237 -1.67 -17.69 -8.49
CA ASN A 237 -1.58 -17.42 -9.92
C ASN A 237 -2.97 -17.34 -10.56
N VAL A 238 -3.12 -16.50 -11.58
CA VAL A 238 -4.34 -16.41 -12.38
C VAL A 238 -4.13 -17.02 -13.77
N SER A 239 -5.19 -17.59 -14.33
CA SER A 239 -5.20 -18.08 -15.71
C SER A 239 -4.98 -16.92 -16.68
N GLY A 240 -4.02 -17.05 -17.60
CA GLY A 240 -3.64 -15.99 -18.53
C GLY A 240 -2.46 -15.12 -18.07
N GLY A 241 -1.82 -15.44 -16.94
CA GLY A 241 -0.70 -14.70 -16.38
C GLY A 241 -1.12 -13.78 -15.22
N GLY A 242 -0.16 -13.39 -14.39
CA GLY A 242 -0.41 -12.53 -13.22
C GLY A 242 -0.69 -13.29 -11.92
N VAL A 243 -1.05 -12.55 -10.87
CA VAL A 243 -1.39 -13.09 -9.55
C VAL A 243 -2.54 -12.32 -8.88
N VAL A 244 -3.22 -12.98 -7.95
CA VAL A 244 -4.09 -12.35 -6.95
C VAL A 244 -3.47 -12.56 -5.58
N ALA A 245 -3.30 -11.47 -4.83
CA ALA A 245 -2.83 -11.48 -3.45
C ALA A 245 -3.98 -11.09 -2.51
N GLU A 246 -4.26 -11.98 -1.55
CA GLU A 246 -5.29 -11.81 -0.53
C GLU A 246 -4.64 -11.71 0.85
N GLY A 247 -5.13 -10.82 1.71
CA GLY A 247 -4.51 -10.48 2.98
C GLY A 247 -4.40 -8.96 3.12
N GLY A 248 -4.00 -8.49 4.30
CA GLY A 248 -3.64 -7.08 4.48
C GLY A 248 -4.74 -6.05 4.21
N GLY A 249 -6.02 -6.44 4.27
CA GLY A 249 -7.20 -5.56 4.12
C GLY A 249 -7.74 -5.38 2.69
N THR A 250 -6.88 -5.43 1.68
CA THR A 250 -7.22 -5.13 0.27
C THR A 250 -6.84 -6.28 -0.65
N THR A 251 -7.73 -6.66 -1.57
CA THR A 251 -7.39 -7.65 -2.61
C THR A 251 -6.61 -6.99 -3.73
N ILE A 252 -5.38 -7.45 -3.97
CA ILE A 252 -4.49 -6.90 -5.00
C ILE A 252 -4.45 -7.89 -6.15
N ARG A 253 -4.82 -7.44 -7.36
CA ARG A 253 -4.69 -8.23 -8.59
C ARG A 253 -3.67 -7.59 -9.51
N PHE A 254 -2.72 -8.42 -9.95
CA PHE A 254 -1.79 -8.10 -11.01
C PHE A 254 -2.10 -8.93 -12.24
N ASP A 255 -2.17 -8.30 -13.41
CA ASP A 255 -2.19 -9.01 -14.69
C ASP A 255 -0.86 -8.75 -15.41
N SER A 256 -0.16 -9.83 -15.78
CA SER A 256 1.08 -9.72 -16.54
C SER A 256 0.77 -9.35 -17.99
N VAL A 257 1.32 -8.24 -18.45
CA VAL A 257 1.10 -7.66 -19.79
C VAL A 257 2.39 -7.05 -20.34
N PRO A 258 2.50 -6.82 -21.66
CA PRO A 258 3.55 -5.97 -22.21
C PRO A 258 3.54 -4.54 -21.64
N ARG A 259 4.70 -3.87 -21.63
CA ARG A 259 4.89 -2.52 -21.06
C ARG A 259 3.91 -1.49 -21.60
N GLU A 260 3.57 -1.57 -22.89
CA GLU A 260 2.63 -0.66 -23.54
C GLU A 260 1.18 -0.86 -23.11
N GLN A 261 0.88 -1.86 -22.27
CA GLN A 261 -0.44 -2.11 -21.67
C GLN A 261 -0.43 -2.00 -20.14
N ALA A 262 0.74 -1.68 -19.56
CA ALA A 262 0.92 -1.55 -18.11
C ALA A 262 0.18 -0.32 -17.57
N GLY A 263 -0.30 -0.42 -16.34
CA GLY A 263 -0.93 0.69 -15.63
C GLY A 263 -2.14 0.29 -14.80
N PHE A 264 -2.70 1.29 -14.11
CA PHE A 264 -3.85 1.11 -13.25
C PHE A 264 -5.11 0.79 -14.06
N GLN A 265 -5.83 -0.29 -13.70
CA GLN A 265 -7.02 -0.72 -14.45
C GLN A 265 -8.31 -0.52 -13.67
N ARG A 266 -8.32 -0.84 -12.38
CA ARG A 266 -9.55 -0.84 -11.58
C ARG A 266 -9.29 -0.66 -10.10
N VAL A 267 -10.14 0.11 -9.43
CA VAL A 267 -10.24 0.20 -7.97
C VAL A 267 -11.66 -0.17 -7.56
N GLU A 268 -11.81 -0.97 -6.51
CA GLU A 268 -13.06 -1.09 -5.76
C GLU A 268 -12.92 -0.42 -4.38
N MET A 269 -13.94 0.34 -3.99
CA MET A 269 -13.98 1.06 -2.72
C MET A 269 -15.22 0.67 -1.92
N SER A 270 -15.07 0.57 -0.60
CA SER A 270 -16.19 0.51 0.33
C SER A 270 -16.74 1.91 0.62
N LEU A 271 -18.02 1.98 0.95
CA LEU A 271 -18.70 3.23 1.30
C LEU A 271 -19.02 3.26 2.80
N ASN A 272 -18.92 4.44 3.43
CA ASN A 272 -19.36 4.66 4.81
C ASN A 272 -20.85 4.41 5.01
N ARG A 273 -21.64 4.55 3.95
CA ARG A 273 -23.08 4.30 3.94
C ARG A 273 -23.51 3.78 2.56
N PRO A 274 -24.51 2.88 2.49
CA PRO A 274 -25.04 2.46 1.21
C PRO A 274 -25.79 3.61 0.53
N VAL A 275 -25.69 3.67 -0.80
CA VAL A 275 -26.47 4.60 -1.64
C VAL A 275 -27.59 3.85 -2.36
N LYS A 276 -28.75 4.50 -2.53
CA LYS A 276 -29.93 3.87 -3.14
C LYS A 276 -29.82 3.79 -4.66
N ASP A 277 -29.39 4.90 -5.25
CA ASP A 277 -29.32 5.07 -6.69
C ASP A 277 -27.89 4.92 -7.18
N ARG A 278 -27.76 4.49 -8.44
CA ARG A 278 -26.47 4.42 -9.12
C ARG A 278 -26.06 5.82 -9.56
N HIS A 279 -24.86 6.24 -9.18
CA HIS A 279 -24.17 7.40 -9.76
C HIS A 279 -23.07 6.94 -10.72
N VAL A 280 -22.87 7.67 -11.81
CA VAL A 280 -21.77 7.44 -12.76
C VAL A 280 -21.10 8.78 -13.03
N GLU A 281 -19.83 8.87 -12.69
CA GLU A 281 -18.98 10.03 -12.93
C GLU A 281 -17.95 9.68 -14.01
N GLN A 282 -17.91 10.48 -15.08
CA GLN A 282 -16.90 10.35 -16.13
C GLN A 282 -15.77 11.36 -15.87
N LEU A 283 -14.55 10.86 -15.75
CA LEU A 283 -13.36 11.64 -15.40
C LEU A 283 -12.29 11.38 -16.47
N GLY A 284 -12.29 12.20 -17.52
CA GLY A 284 -11.49 11.98 -18.73
C GLY A 284 -11.75 10.58 -19.31
N HIS A 285 -10.70 9.76 -19.41
CA HIS A 285 -10.75 8.38 -19.92
C HIS A 285 -11.05 7.32 -18.84
N SER A 286 -11.60 7.74 -17.69
CA SER A 286 -11.95 6.85 -16.58
C SER A 286 -13.39 7.05 -16.14
N THR A 287 -13.98 6.01 -15.54
CA THR A 287 -15.37 6.01 -15.10
C THR A 287 -15.48 5.52 -13.67
N LEU A 288 -15.97 6.37 -12.78
CA LEU A 288 -16.32 6.01 -11.40
C LEU A 288 -17.82 5.71 -11.34
N THR A 289 -18.18 4.48 -11.00
CA THR A 289 -19.56 4.08 -10.70
C THR A 289 -19.73 3.89 -9.20
N VAL A 290 -20.68 4.60 -8.59
CA VAL A 290 -21.00 4.50 -7.16
C VAL A 290 -22.39 3.91 -7.00
N GLY A 291 -22.48 2.81 -6.24
CA GLY A 291 -23.74 2.15 -5.95
C GLY A 291 -24.43 1.48 -7.15
N PRO A 292 -25.67 0.99 -6.94
CA PRO A 292 -26.40 0.97 -5.67
C PRO A 292 -25.71 0.06 -4.63
N GLY A 293 -26.00 0.30 -3.35
CA GLY A 293 -25.40 -0.43 -2.23
C GLY A 293 -24.16 0.24 -1.65
N SER A 294 -23.27 -0.54 -1.04
CA SER A 294 -22.15 -0.06 -0.21
C SER A 294 -20.79 -0.09 -0.91
N ARG A 295 -20.77 -0.01 -2.25
CA ARG A 295 -19.55 -0.13 -3.05
C ARG A 295 -19.48 0.92 -4.15
N ALA A 296 -18.27 1.32 -4.48
CA ALA A 296 -17.93 2.06 -5.69
C ALA A 296 -16.85 1.31 -6.49
N VAL A 297 -16.87 1.49 -7.80
CA VAL A 297 -15.90 0.89 -8.72
C VAL A 297 -15.41 1.98 -9.65
N TRP A 298 -14.10 2.18 -9.70
CA TRP A 298 -13.46 3.07 -10.67
C TRP A 298 -12.71 2.23 -11.69
N THR A 299 -13.04 2.38 -12.97
CA THR A 299 -12.33 1.74 -14.07
C THR A 299 -11.60 2.76 -14.92
N PHE A 300 -10.38 2.42 -15.33
CA PHE A 300 -9.54 3.24 -16.20
C PHE A 300 -9.41 2.55 -17.55
N ALA A 301 -9.52 3.30 -18.65
CA ALA A 301 -9.24 2.75 -19.97
C ALA A 301 -7.76 2.32 -20.05
N ALA A 302 -7.48 1.26 -20.82
CA ALA A 302 -6.11 0.80 -21.03
C ALA A 302 -5.26 1.99 -21.55
N ASN A 303 -4.25 2.36 -20.76
CA ASN A 303 -3.29 3.43 -21.05
C ASN A 303 -3.86 4.84 -21.27
N GLY A 304 -5.08 5.16 -20.81
CA GLY A 304 -5.63 6.51 -21.04
C GLY A 304 -5.71 6.92 -22.51
N THR A 305 -5.71 5.96 -23.45
CA THR A 305 -5.81 6.21 -24.89
C THR A 305 -6.89 5.31 -25.49
N ARG A 306 -7.68 5.89 -26.40
CA ARG A 306 -8.43 5.14 -27.41
C ARG A 306 -7.71 5.26 -28.75
#